data_AF-A0A4V0YJ41-F1
#
_entry.id   AF-A0A4V0YJ41-F1
#
_cell.length_a   1.000
_cell.length_b   1.000
_cell.length_c   1.000
_cell.angle_alpha   90.00
_cell.angle_beta   90.00
_cell.angle_gamma   90.00
#
_symmetry.space_group_name_H-M   'P 1'
#
loop_
_entity.id
_entity.type
_entity.pdbx_description
1 polymer ?
#
loop_
_entity_poly.entity_id
_entity_poly.type
_entity_poly.pdbx_seq_one_letter_code
_entity_poly.pdbx_strand_id
1 'polypeptide(L)'
;MRIVPQEEKMQPSTSSAEVPLWLADIMAAAPDPRSACDQLLFHGTLETFAGPLKASGWEALRWTCDDPCVAQSYCPDVGCTTAWWAPMDYRLDEKLLPDGPINQIIFRELGFDELALDAKRDQTGRLLSWRVLPGHPTWRDASAFMQALGYSTAPEACNWVKTADRGNFIEIQPAHHKEPGRLFILERPRDLRVFDLASTAEGGLSGRQWMQTPIFRSLAASRRWDAIEIADVNDSPELGQFEHRSIGLFAPALLRLRYHTIPIVNFDPWDCWRRLDRSTTPEFDALWASCQVETALAA
;
A
#
# COMPACT_ATOMS: atom_id res chain seq x y z
N MET A 1 -27.88 39.52 -24.23
CA MET A 1 -27.61 38.85 -22.94
C MET A 1 -27.67 37.35 -23.21
N ARG A 2 -26.52 36.73 -23.46
CA ARG A 2 -26.43 35.30 -23.82
C ARG A 2 -26.38 34.48 -22.54
N ILE A 3 -27.33 33.56 -22.41
CA ILE A 3 -27.39 32.57 -21.34
C ILE A 3 -26.23 31.60 -21.56
N VAL A 4 -25.27 31.61 -20.64
CA VAL A 4 -24.19 30.62 -20.57
C VAL A 4 -24.78 29.37 -19.90
N PRO A 5 -24.62 28.16 -20.46
CA PRO A 5 -25.08 26.94 -19.82
C PRO A 5 -24.33 26.75 -18.50
N GLN A 6 -25.05 26.35 -17.45
CA GLN A 6 -24.46 26.02 -16.15
C GLN A 6 -23.45 24.88 -16.32
N GLU A 7 -22.21 25.12 -15.89
CA GLU A 7 -21.25 24.06 -15.63
C GLU A 7 -21.83 23.12 -14.57
N GLU A 8 -22.06 21.86 -14.96
CA GLU A 8 -22.26 20.77 -14.01
C GLU A 8 -21.01 20.68 -13.14
N LYS A 9 -21.13 21.20 -11.91
CA LYS A 9 -20.14 20.99 -10.87
C LYS A 9 -20.18 19.52 -10.48
N MET A 10 -19.30 18.72 -11.06
CA MET A 10 -18.95 17.39 -10.55
C MET A 10 -18.35 17.56 -9.16
N GLN A 11 -19.14 17.28 -8.12
CA GLN A 11 -18.70 17.16 -6.73
C GLN A 11 -18.48 15.68 -6.36
N PRO A 12 -17.54 15.39 -5.44
CA PRO A 12 -17.09 14.04 -5.15
C PRO A 12 -18.03 13.34 -4.15
N SER A 13 -18.43 12.10 -4.43
CA SER A 13 -19.11 11.27 -3.43
C SER A 13 -18.09 10.72 -2.43
N THR A 14 -18.19 11.15 -1.17
CA THR A 14 -17.44 10.61 -0.04
C THR A 14 -18.24 9.52 0.69
N SER A 15 -17.60 8.37 0.90
CA SER A 15 -17.88 7.24 1.84
C SER A 15 -19.23 6.49 1.76
N SER A 16 -19.14 5.19 1.36
CA SER A 16 -20.08 4.05 1.50
C SER A 16 -21.58 4.34 1.30
N ALA A 17 -22.26 3.80 0.30
CA ALA A 17 -22.53 2.37 0.20
C ALA A 17 -23.01 1.90 -1.19
N GLU A 18 -22.89 2.73 -2.24
CA GLU A 18 -23.46 2.40 -3.56
C GLU A 18 -22.41 2.54 -4.66
N VAL A 19 -22.31 1.51 -5.50
CA VAL A 19 -21.44 1.51 -6.68
C VAL A 19 -22.00 2.55 -7.64
N PRO A 20 -21.22 3.54 -8.10
CA PRO A 20 -21.76 4.55 -9.00
C PRO A 20 -22.15 3.92 -10.33
N LEU A 21 -23.26 4.38 -10.92
CA LEU A 21 -23.85 3.80 -12.13
C LEU A 21 -22.83 3.55 -13.26
N TRP A 22 -21.91 4.50 -13.49
CA TRP A 22 -20.88 4.35 -14.51
C TRP A 22 -19.96 3.15 -14.29
N LEU A 23 -19.66 2.84 -13.03
CA LEU A 23 -18.82 1.70 -12.67
C LEU A 23 -19.64 0.42 -12.73
N ALA A 24 -20.88 0.46 -12.23
CA ALA A 24 -21.83 -0.65 -12.34
C ALA A 24 -22.05 -1.07 -13.80
N ASP A 25 -22.22 -0.12 -14.72
CA ASP A 25 -22.37 -0.36 -16.15
C ASP A 25 -21.13 -1.04 -16.76
N ILE A 26 -19.92 -0.60 -16.38
CA ILE A 26 -18.66 -1.22 -16.81
C ILE A 26 -18.56 -2.66 -16.28
N MET A 27 -18.87 -2.87 -15.00
CA MET A 27 -18.81 -4.19 -14.36
C MET A 27 -19.82 -5.16 -14.96
N ALA A 28 -21.07 -4.72 -15.13
CA ALA A 28 -22.16 -5.53 -15.67
C ALA A 28 -21.95 -5.89 -17.16
N ALA A 29 -21.27 -5.03 -17.92
CA ALA A 29 -20.94 -5.31 -19.32
C ALA A 29 -19.76 -6.29 -19.48
N ALA A 30 -18.96 -6.49 -18.44
CA ALA A 30 -17.77 -7.35 -18.48
C ALA A 30 -18.13 -8.81 -18.16
N PRO A 31 -17.75 -9.80 -18.99
CA PRO A 31 -18.08 -11.22 -18.78
C PRO A 31 -17.38 -11.84 -17.56
N ASP A 32 -16.29 -11.22 -17.10
CA ASP A 32 -15.51 -11.64 -15.94
C ASP A 32 -14.79 -10.41 -15.34
N PRO A 33 -14.29 -10.50 -14.09
CA PRO A 33 -13.60 -9.39 -13.44
C PRO A 33 -12.40 -8.88 -14.24
N ARG A 34 -11.64 -9.78 -14.88
CA ARG A 34 -10.45 -9.39 -15.64
C ARG A 34 -10.79 -8.50 -16.83
N SER A 35 -11.86 -8.83 -17.55
CA SER A 35 -12.34 -8.05 -18.70
C SER A 35 -12.87 -6.67 -18.29
N ALA A 36 -13.29 -6.49 -17.04
CA ALA A 36 -13.68 -5.17 -16.53
C ALA A 36 -12.48 -4.21 -16.43
N CYS A 37 -11.27 -4.74 -16.22
CA CYS A 37 -10.04 -3.94 -16.08
C CYS A 37 -9.69 -3.15 -17.35
N ASP A 38 -10.12 -3.59 -18.54
CA ASP A 38 -9.79 -2.95 -19.83
C ASP A 38 -10.22 -1.47 -19.91
N GLN A 39 -11.27 -1.11 -19.15
CA GLN A 39 -11.83 0.24 -19.11
C GLN A 39 -11.48 0.99 -17.81
N LEU A 40 -10.55 0.46 -17.02
CA LEU A 40 -10.25 0.97 -15.68
C LEU A 40 -8.74 1.22 -15.49
N LEU A 41 -8.43 2.07 -14.51
CA LEU A 41 -7.10 2.28 -13.97
C LEU A 41 -7.17 2.17 -12.44
N PHE A 42 -6.09 1.73 -11.82
CA PHE A 42 -6.07 1.35 -10.40
C PHE A 42 -4.95 2.06 -9.64
N HIS A 43 -5.22 2.53 -8.42
CA HIS A 43 -4.22 3.06 -7.51
C HIS A 43 -4.49 2.59 -6.08
N GLY A 44 -3.62 1.77 -5.52
CA GLY A 44 -3.67 1.33 -4.13
C GLY A 44 -2.90 2.27 -3.22
N THR A 45 -3.44 2.59 -2.05
CA THR A 45 -2.77 3.44 -1.05
C THR A 45 -3.36 3.25 0.35
N LEU A 46 -2.55 3.51 1.38
CA LEU A 46 -3.03 3.68 2.77
C LEU A 46 -3.53 5.11 3.05
N GLU A 47 -3.26 6.06 2.14
CA GLU A 47 -3.61 7.45 2.32
C GLU A 47 -5.13 7.66 2.26
N THR A 48 -5.61 8.63 3.05
CA THR A 48 -6.99 9.13 2.95
C THR A 48 -6.97 10.44 2.19
N PHE A 49 -7.62 10.49 1.03
CA PHE A 49 -7.78 11.74 0.28
C PHE A 49 -9.15 12.36 0.56
N ALA A 50 -9.16 13.66 0.79
CA ALA A 50 -10.36 14.48 0.77
C ALA A 50 -10.40 15.28 -0.54
N GLY A 51 -11.51 15.18 -1.28
CA GLY A 51 -11.75 15.94 -2.50
C GLY A 51 -11.21 15.30 -3.79
N PRO A 52 -10.99 16.10 -4.85
CA PRO A 52 -10.52 15.59 -6.13
C PRO A 52 -9.11 14.96 -6.05
N LEU A 53 -8.86 13.93 -6.87
CA LEU A 53 -7.54 13.37 -7.04
C LEU A 53 -6.56 14.43 -7.56
N LYS A 54 -5.35 14.43 -7.02
CA LYS A 54 -4.30 15.38 -7.38
C LYS A 54 -3.05 14.63 -7.80
N ALA A 55 -2.33 15.21 -8.76
CA ALA A 55 -0.95 14.86 -8.99
C ALA A 55 -0.14 15.20 -7.73
N SER A 56 0.79 14.33 -7.35
CA SER A 56 1.60 14.48 -6.15
C SER A 56 3.03 14.02 -6.39
N GLY A 57 3.86 14.07 -5.36
CA GLY A 57 5.27 13.70 -5.47
C GLY A 57 6.09 14.75 -6.22
N TRP A 58 7.37 14.42 -6.39
CA TRP A 58 8.36 15.27 -7.06
C TRP A 58 8.27 15.14 -8.59
N GLU A 59 7.59 14.09 -9.06
CA GLU A 59 7.25 13.80 -10.45
C GLU A 59 6.05 14.63 -10.94
N ALA A 60 5.23 15.16 -10.02
CA ALA A 60 3.97 15.85 -10.33
C ALA A 60 3.02 15.01 -11.20
N LEU A 61 2.90 13.72 -10.86
CA LEU A 61 2.03 12.73 -11.50
C LEU A 61 1.14 12.06 -10.45
N ARG A 62 0.10 11.35 -10.91
CA ARG A 62 -0.54 10.29 -10.11
C ARG A 62 -0.33 8.96 -10.81
N TRP A 63 0.43 8.08 -10.19
CA TRP A 63 0.68 6.73 -10.71
C TRP A 63 -0.54 5.84 -10.53
N THR A 64 -0.88 5.12 -11.60
CA THR A 64 -1.94 4.13 -11.67
C THR A 64 -1.41 2.90 -12.41
N CYS A 65 -2.05 1.75 -12.26
CA CYS A 65 -1.77 0.53 -13.02
C CYS A 65 -3.02 0.09 -13.77
N ASP A 66 -2.86 -0.77 -14.77
CA ASP A 66 -3.97 -1.42 -15.48
C ASP A 66 -4.44 -2.73 -14.81
N ASP A 67 -3.78 -3.13 -13.71
CA ASP A 67 -4.09 -4.34 -12.94
C ASP A 67 -4.33 -4.02 -11.46
N PRO A 68 -5.49 -4.43 -10.87
CA PRO A 68 -5.74 -4.25 -9.45
C PRO A 68 -4.80 -5.07 -8.55
N CYS A 69 -4.29 -6.24 -8.98
CA CYS A 69 -3.31 -7.03 -8.22
C CYS A 69 -2.02 -6.22 -8.02
N VAL A 70 -1.54 -5.60 -9.11
CA VAL A 70 -0.36 -4.73 -9.06
C VAL A 70 -0.64 -3.50 -8.18
N ALA A 71 -1.77 -2.83 -8.38
CA ALA A 71 -2.12 -1.65 -7.59
C ALA A 71 -2.24 -1.96 -6.08
N GLN A 72 -2.83 -3.09 -5.70
CA GLN A 72 -2.91 -3.52 -4.29
C GLN A 72 -1.55 -3.93 -3.74
N SER A 73 -0.64 -4.50 -4.55
CA SER A 73 0.72 -4.85 -4.12
C SER A 73 1.56 -3.62 -3.73
N TYR A 74 1.26 -2.45 -4.30
CA TYR A 74 1.87 -1.17 -3.90
C TYR A 74 1.32 -0.59 -2.61
N CYS A 75 0.15 -1.03 -2.15
CA CYS A 75 -0.35 -0.64 -0.84
C CYS A 75 0.62 -1.22 0.20
N PRO A 76 1.31 -0.41 1.03
CA PRO A 76 2.20 -0.96 2.03
C PRO A 76 1.50 -2.01 2.88
N ASP A 77 2.14 -3.16 3.09
CA ASP A 77 1.58 -4.22 3.94
C ASP A 77 1.36 -3.72 5.37
N VAL A 78 2.23 -2.82 5.83
CA VAL A 78 2.08 -2.08 7.08
C VAL A 78 2.63 -0.66 7.01
N GLY A 79 2.19 0.21 7.93
CA GLY A 79 2.65 1.59 8.02
C GLY A 79 4.11 1.75 8.47
N CYS A 80 4.65 0.79 9.23
CA CYS A 80 6.05 0.79 9.66
C CYS A 80 6.53 -0.64 9.99
N THR A 81 7.81 -0.89 9.75
CA THR A 81 8.50 -2.11 10.19
C THR A 81 9.83 -1.79 10.85
N THR A 82 10.23 -2.59 11.82
CA THR A 82 11.57 -2.54 12.41
C THR A 82 12.14 -3.94 12.58
N ALA A 83 13.46 -4.08 12.51
CA ALA A 83 14.09 -5.37 12.68
C ALA A 83 14.14 -5.78 14.16
N TRP A 84 13.82 -7.04 14.44
CA TRP A 84 14.03 -7.68 15.72
C TRP A 84 14.71 -9.03 15.53
N TRP A 85 15.79 -9.26 16.27
CA TRP A 85 16.52 -10.51 16.27
C TRP A 85 16.07 -11.35 17.45
N ALA A 86 15.64 -12.58 17.17
CA ALA A 86 15.33 -13.55 18.21
C ALA A 86 16.59 -13.79 19.07
N PRO A 87 16.45 -13.85 20.40
CA PRO A 87 17.58 -14.13 21.28
C PRO A 87 18.09 -15.55 21.03
N MET A 88 19.40 -15.72 21.15
CA MET A 88 20.02 -17.05 21.16
C MET A 88 19.53 -17.85 22.38
N ASP A 89 19.42 -19.18 22.25
CA ASP A 89 18.92 -20.06 23.31
C ASP A 89 19.62 -19.88 24.65
N TYR A 90 20.95 -19.70 24.63
CA TYR A 90 21.75 -19.51 25.84
C TYR A 90 21.48 -18.18 26.57
N ARG A 91 20.79 -17.23 25.93
CA ARG A 91 20.43 -15.92 26.50
C ARG A 91 18.99 -15.86 27.00
N LEU A 92 18.18 -16.90 26.80
CA LEU A 92 16.74 -16.86 27.12
C LEU A 92 16.49 -16.51 28.60
N ASP A 93 17.32 -17.00 29.51
CA ASP A 93 17.16 -16.73 30.94
C ASP A 93 17.89 -15.45 31.41
N GLU A 94 18.60 -14.76 30.52
CA GLU A 94 19.14 -13.44 30.81
C GLU A 94 18.01 -12.39 30.89
N LYS A 95 18.28 -11.29 31.60
CA LYS A 95 17.36 -10.17 31.69
C LYS A 95 17.22 -9.47 30.34
N LEU A 96 15.97 -9.20 29.94
CA LEU A 96 15.66 -8.43 28.73
C LEU A 96 16.24 -7.03 28.86
N LEU A 97 16.97 -6.58 27.84
CA LEU A 97 17.54 -5.24 27.79
C LEU A 97 16.73 -4.38 26.83
N PRO A 98 16.13 -3.26 27.26
CA PRO A 98 15.48 -2.29 26.36
C PRO A 98 16.52 -1.37 25.72
N ASP A 99 17.46 -1.98 25.00
CA ASP A 99 18.63 -1.35 24.39
C ASP A 99 18.35 -0.74 23.01
N GLY A 100 17.25 -1.15 22.37
CA GLY A 100 16.76 -0.59 21.11
C GLY A 100 15.24 -0.37 21.09
N PRO A 101 14.72 0.34 20.06
CA PRO A 101 13.32 0.77 20.02
C PRO A 101 12.32 -0.36 20.18
N ILE A 102 12.57 -1.51 19.55
CA ILE A 102 11.65 -2.64 19.61
C ILE A 102 11.68 -3.33 20.98
N ASN A 103 12.85 -3.46 21.60
CA ASN A 103 12.99 -4.05 22.92
C ASN A 103 12.38 -3.15 24.00
N GLN A 104 12.44 -1.83 23.83
CA GLN A 104 11.71 -0.87 24.67
C GLN A 104 10.20 -1.07 24.59
N ILE A 105 9.67 -1.28 23.38
CA ILE A 105 8.25 -1.58 23.20
C ILE A 105 7.90 -2.91 23.88
N ILE A 106 8.64 -4.00 23.63
CA ILE A 106 8.40 -5.31 24.25
C ILE A 106 8.45 -5.20 25.79
N PHE A 107 9.45 -4.50 26.34
CA PHE A 107 9.58 -4.30 27.78
C PHE A 107 8.34 -3.64 28.39
N ARG A 108 7.78 -2.64 27.69
CA ARG A 108 6.53 -1.98 28.07
C ARG A 108 5.31 -2.90 27.95
N GLU A 109 5.19 -3.65 26.85
CA GLU A 109 4.08 -4.60 26.63
C GLU A 109 4.07 -5.72 27.66
N LEU A 110 5.24 -6.08 28.20
CA LEU A 110 5.37 -7.00 29.35
C LEU A 110 5.00 -6.36 30.69
N GLY A 111 4.53 -5.11 30.70
CA GLY A 111 4.03 -4.40 31.88
C GLY A 111 5.09 -3.61 32.66
N PHE A 112 6.28 -3.37 32.09
CA PHE A 112 7.35 -2.67 32.78
C PHE A 112 7.54 -1.24 32.26
N ASP A 113 7.79 -0.32 33.18
CA ASP A 113 8.10 1.09 32.85
C ASP A 113 9.61 1.27 32.65
N GLU A 114 10.03 1.75 31.48
CA GLU A 114 11.43 2.04 31.18
C GLU A 114 11.99 3.13 32.09
N LEU A 115 11.17 4.11 32.52
CA LEU A 115 11.62 5.18 33.41
C LEU A 115 12.06 4.64 34.77
N ALA A 116 11.48 3.51 35.22
CA ALA A 116 11.84 2.87 36.47
C ALA A 116 13.24 2.23 36.44
N LEU A 117 13.82 2.02 35.25
CA LEU A 117 15.14 1.43 35.09
C LEU A 117 16.27 2.33 35.54
N ASP A 118 16.04 3.64 35.72
CA ASP A 118 17.10 4.60 36.08
C ASP A 118 18.31 4.45 35.13
N ALA A 119 18.00 4.35 33.84
CA ALA A 119 18.94 4.02 32.78
C ALA A 119 19.88 5.19 32.48
N LYS A 120 21.18 4.93 32.47
CA LYS A 120 22.18 5.86 31.92
C LYS A 120 22.47 5.47 30.48
N ARG A 121 22.43 6.45 29.58
CA ARG A 121 22.73 6.29 28.15
C ARG A 121 23.89 7.20 27.76
N ASP A 122 24.65 6.81 26.75
CA ASP A 122 25.64 7.70 26.15
C ASP A 122 25.01 8.71 25.16
N GLN A 123 25.84 9.57 24.58
CA GLN A 123 25.42 10.58 23.60
C GLN A 123 24.76 10.03 22.33
N THR A 124 24.91 8.73 22.06
CA THR A 124 24.30 8.02 20.92
C THR A 124 23.01 7.28 21.31
N GLY A 125 22.61 7.36 22.59
CA GLY A 125 21.44 6.66 23.13
C GLY A 125 21.72 5.22 23.57
N ARG A 126 22.97 4.73 23.47
CA ARG A 126 23.33 3.38 23.89
C ARG A 126 23.24 3.25 25.40
N LEU A 127 22.64 2.16 25.86
CA LEU A 127 22.49 1.86 27.29
C LEU A 127 23.87 1.55 27.93
N LEU A 128 24.23 2.28 28.98
CA LEU A 128 25.49 2.13 29.74
C LEU A 128 25.29 1.42 31.08
N SER A 129 24.21 1.72 31.78
CA SER A 129 23.84 1.08 33.03
C SER A 129 22.34 1.19 33.27
N TRP A 130 21.76 0.22 33.97
CA TRP A 130 20.34 0.20 34.34
C TRP A 130 20.15 -0.58 35.64
N ARG A 131 18.99 -0.38 36.26
CA ARG A 131 18.55 -1.10 37.45
C ARG A 131 17.79 -2.36 37.05
N VAL A 132 18.08 -3.47 37.71
CA VAL A 132 17.24 -4.67 37.64
C VAL A 132 16.03 -4.46 38.55
N LEU A 133 14.83 -4.57 37.97
CA LEU A 133 13.58 -4.37 38.69
C LEU A 133 13.14 -5.65 39.42
N PRO A 134 12.32 -5.57 40.48
CA PRO A 134 11.59 -6.72 40.98
C PRO A 134 10.76 -7.36 39.84
N GLY A 135 10.91 -8.67 39.63
CA GLY A 135 10.22 -9.38 38.55
C GLY A 135 10.72 -9.08 37.13
N HIS A 136 11.86 -8.41 36.97
CA HIS A 136 12.35 -7.96 35.67
C HIS A 136 12.32 -9.07 34.60
N PRO A 137 11.76 -8.77 33.40
CA PRO A 137 11.48 -9.77 32.38
C PRO A 137 12.78 -10.35 31.81
N THR A 138 12.67 -11.55 31.27
CA THR A 138 13.75 -12.26 30.61
C THR A 138 13.57 -12.25 29.10
N TRP A 139 14.61 -12.64 28.36
CA TRP A 139 14.49 -12.87 26.92
C TRP A 139 13.52 -14.01 26.58
N ARG A 140 13.29 -14.94 27.51
CA ARG A 140 12.25 -15.97 27.41
C ARG A 140 10.86 -15.35 27.39
N ASP A 141 10.59 -14.39 28.27
CA ASP A 141 9.32 -13.67 28.32
C ASP A 141 9.10 -12.85 27.04
N ALA A 142 10.14 -12.16 26.56
CA ALA A 142 10.13 -11.44 25.29
C ALA A 142 9.84 -12.37 24.09
N SER A 143 10.50 -13.53 24.06
CA SER A 143 10.30 -14.52 23.00
C SER A 143 8.88 -15.08 23.04
N ALA A 144 8.35 -15.40 24.22
CA ALA A 144 6.98 -15.87 24.35
C ALA A 144 5.96 -14.84 23.85
N PHE A 145 6.18 -13.55 24.17
CA PHE A 145 5.36 -12.45 23.65
C PHE A 145 5.42 -12.36 22.12
N MET A 146 6.62 -12.35 21.53
CA MET A 146 6.79 -12.28 20.08
C MET A 146 6.21 -13.49 19.36
N GLN A 147 6.36 -14.69 19.94
CA GLN A 147 5.78 -15.92 19.42
C GLN A 147 4.25 -15.89 19.45
N ALA A 148 3.65 -15.35 20.51
CA ALA A 148 2.19 -15.18 20.61
C ALA A 148 1.63 -14.24 19.53
N LEU A 149 2.43 -13.27 19.08
CA LEU A 149 2.11 -12.39 17.95
C LEU A 149 2.35 -13.04 16.58
N GLY A 150 2.90 -14.26 16.54
CA GLY A 150 3.17 -15.02 15.32
C GLY A 150 4.55 -14.76 14.69
N TYR A 151 5.45 -14.06 15.38
CA TYR A 151 6.83 -13.90 14.90
C TYR A 151 7.68 -15.13 15.17
N SER A 152 8.69 -15.36 14.33
CA SER A 152 9.62 -16.47 14.51
C SER A 152 10.53 -16.20 15.70
N THR A 153 10.66 -17.17 16.59
CA THR A 153 11.59 -17.16 17.71
C THR A 153 12.68 -18.21 17.56
N ALA A 154 12.83 -18.78 16.36
CA ALA A 154 13.95 -19.65 16.06
C ALA A 154 15.28 -18.89 16.28
N PRO A 155 16.33 -19.56 16.79
CA PRO A 155 17.64 -18.94 16.93
C PRO A 155 18.08 -18.27 15.62
N GLU A 156 18.64 -17.06 15.71
CA GLU A 156 19.09 -16.25 14.58
C GLU A 156 18.00 -15.69 13.65
N ALA A 157 16.72 -15.96 13.93
CA ALA A 157 15.64 -15.37 13.15
C ALA A 157 15.67 -13.84 13.24
N CYS A 158 15.78 -13.19 12.07
CA CYS A 158 15.57 -11.78 11.90
C CYS A 158 14.13 -11.55 11.44
N ASN A 159 13.32 -10.91 12.27
CA ASN A 159 11.94 -10.58 11.97
C ASN A 159 11.83 -9.10 11.56
N TRP A 160 11.13 -8.82 10.47
CA TRP A 160 10.62 -7.48 10.17
C TRP A 160 9.32 -7.27 10.95
N VAL A 161 9.44 -6.75 12.17
CA VAL A 161 8.33 -6.57 13.10
C VAL A 161 7.47 -5.40 12.67
N LYS A 162 6.18 -5.68 12.49
CA LYS A 162 5.15 -4.72 12.10
C LYS A 162 4.79 -3.84 13.29
N THR A 163 4.82 -2.53 13.10
CA THR A 163 4.50 -1.56 14.15
C THR A 163 3.48 -0.54 13.69
N ALA A 164 2.66 -0.06 14.63
CA ALA A 164 1.67 0.99 14.40
C ALA A 164 1.87 2.13 15.41
N ASP A 165 1.88 3.37 14.92
CA ASP A 165 1.90 4.55 15.77
C ASP A 165 0.47 4.87 16.24
N ARG A 166 0.26 4.91 17.57
CA ARG A 166 -1.00 5.25 18.23
C ARG A 166 -1.00 6.69 18.77
N GLY A 167 -0.12 7.53 18.27
CA GLY A 167 0.07 8.94 18.65
C GLY A 167 0.90 9.12 19.92
N ASN A 168 0.59 8.37 20.98
CA ASN A 168 1.30 8.45 22.25
C ASN A 168 2.31 7.33 22.47
N PHE A 169 2.22 6.25 21.69
CA PHE A 169 3.12 5.11 21.76
C PHE A 169 3.09 4.32 20.44
N ILE A 170 4.15 3.55 20.21
CA ILE A 170 4.24 2.59 19.10
C ILE A 170 3.88 1.21 19.63
N GLU A 171 2.93 0.55 18.98
CA GLU A 171 2.44 -0.80 19.28
C GLU A 171 3.05 -1.81 18.29
N ILE A 172 3.36 -3.03 18.76
CA ILE A 172 3.71 -4.15 17.88
C ILE A 172 2.43 -4.82 17.40
N GLN A 173 2.27 -4.94 16.09
CA GLN A 173 1.15 -5.65 15.47
C GLN A 173 1.48 -7.14 15.31
N PRO A 174 0.46 -8.01 15.23
CA PRO A 174 0.66 -9.42 14.86
C PRO A 174 1.41 -9.58 13.53
N ALA A 175 2.17 -10.67 13.36
CA ALA A 175 2.96 -10.92 12.16
C ALA A 175 2.09 -11.00 10.88
N HIS A 176 0.84 -11.45 11.01
CA HIS A 176 -0.14 -11.55 9.92
C HIS A 176 -0.96 -10.26 9.72
N HIS A 177 -0.73 -9.22 10.52
CA HIS A 177 -1.44 -7.94 10.38
C HIS A 177 -1.17 -7.30 9.02
N LYS A 178 -2.20 -6.73 8.42
CA LYS A 178 -2.10 -5.89 7.23
C LYS A 178 -2.86 -4.59 7.48
N GLU A 179 -2.27 -3.46 7.14
CA GLU A 179 -2.97 -2.17 7.27
C GLU A 179 -4.12 -2.08 6.24
N PRO A 180 -5.32 -1.64 6.65
CA PRO A 180 -6.41 -1.41 5.74
C PRO A 180 -6.11 -0.22 4.82
N GLY A 181 -6.11 -0.48 3.52
CA GLY A 181 -5.91 0.51 2.47
C GLY A 181 -7.18 0.80 1.67
N ARG A 182 -6.99 1.53 0.58
CA ARG A 182 -8.02 1.84 -0.41
C ARG A 182 -7.51 1.62 -1.81
N LEU A 183 -8.35 1.00 -2.65
CA LEU A 183 -8.16 0.94 -4.08
C LEU A 183 -8.99 2.02 -4.72
N PHE A 184 -8.32 2.96 -5.36
CA PHE A 184 -8.95 3.90 -6.28
C PHE A 184 -9.13 3.21 -7.62
N ILE A 185 -10.39 3.12 -8.05
CA ILE A 185 -10.79 2.59 -9.34
C ILE A 185 -11.22 3.77 -10.18
N LEU A 186 -10.41 4.10 -11.19
CA LEU A 186 -10.65 5.22 -12.08
C LEU A 186 -11.18 4.70 -13.42
N GLU A 187 -12.13 5.42 -14.00
CA GLU A 187 -12.50 5.19 -15.39
C GLU A 187 -11.30 5.52 -16.30
N ARG A 188 -11.05 4.68 -17.30
CA ARG A 188 -10.11 4.95 -18.39
C ARG A 188 -10.85 5.50 -19.61
N PRO A 189 -10.77 6.81 -19.89
CA PRO A 189 -11.42 7.36 -21.09
C PRO A 189 -10.82 6.76 -22.35
N ARG A 190 -11.66 6.43 -23.34
CA ARG A 190 -11.21 5.90 -24.64
C ARG A 190 -10.31 6.87 -25.41
N ASP A 191 -10.44 8.17 -25.14
CA ASP A 191 -9.66 9.25 -25.76
C ASP A 191 -8.41 9.63 -24.97
N LEU A 192 -8.04 8.87 -23.92
CA LEU A 192 -6.88 9.17 -23.08
C LEU A 192 -5.58 9.07 -23.90
N ARG A 193 -4.89 10.19 -24.11
CA ARG A 193 -3.64 10.24 -24.87
C ARG A 193 -2.47 9.88 -23.96
N VAL A 194 -1.93 8.69 -24.16
CA VAL A 194 -0.82 8.16 -23.36
C VAL A 194 0.47 8.21 -24.18
N PHE A 195 1.51 8.86 -23.65
CA PHE A 195 2.86 8.77 -24.21
C PHE A 195 3.50 7.46 -23.76
N ASP A 196 3.86 6.59 -24.69
CA ASP A 196 4.53 5.31 -24.41
C ASP A 196 6.06 5.52 -24.27
N LEU A 197 6.54 5.61 -23.02
CA LEU A 197 7.97 5.57 -22.71
C LEU A 197 8.44 4.13 -22.47
N ALA A 198 7.54 3.25 -22.00
CA ALA A 198 7.80 1.84 -21.73
C ALA A 198 8.49 1.12 -22.90
N SER A 199 8.03 1.35 -24.13
CA SER A 199 8.56 0.72 -25.34
C SER A 199 9.89 1.30 -25.84
N THR A 200 10.40 2.37 -25.23
CA THR A 200 11.52 3.16 -25.78
C THR A 200 12.84 3.01 -25.02
N ALA A 201 12.83 2.41 -23.82
CA ALA A 201 14.01 2.18 -22.99
C ALA A 201 13.80 0.97 -22.08
N GLU A 202 14.88 0.41 -21.51
CA GLU A 202 14.74 -0.58 -20.44
C GLU A 202 14.12 0.09 -19.20
N GLY A 203 13.05 -0.49 -18.65
CA GLY A 203 12.33 0.06 -17.49
C GLY A 203 12.96 -0.25 -16.14
N GLY A 204 13.78 -1.30 -16.10
CA GLY A 204 14.29 -1.94 -14.89
C GLY A 204 15.48 -1.25 -14.23
N LEU A 205 16.36 -2.07 -13.68
CA LEU A 205 17.41 -1.66 -12.73
C LEU A 205 18.39 -0.63 -13.29
N SER A 206 18.60 -0.61 -14.62
CA SER A 206 19.57 0.28 -15.27
C SER A 206 18.94 1.52 -15.91
N GLY A 207 17.63 1.49 -16.17
CA GLY A 207 16.91 2.52 -16.91
C GLY A 207 15.72 3.16 -16.21
N ARG A 208 15.62 3.07 -14.86
CA ARG A 208 14.57 3.64 -13.98
C ARG A 208 13.72 4.75 -14.62
N GLN A 209 12.70 4.35 -15.38
CA GLN A 209 11.91 5.27 -16.18
C GLN A 209 11.14 6.26 -15.30
N TRP A 210 10.71 5.80 -14.12
CA TRP A 210 10.09 6.64 -13.09
C TRP A 210 10.96 7.82 -12.63
N MET A 211 12.28 7.79 -12.86
CA MET A 211 13.18 8.90 -12.54
C MET A 211 13.33 9.97 -13.63
N GLN A 212 12.74 9.76 -14.82
CA GLN A 212 12.91 10.65 -15.97
C GLN A 212 12.00 11.89 -15.89
N THR A 213 11.96 12.55 -14.74
CA THR A 213 11.09 13.72 -14.50
C THR A 213 11.24 14.90 -15.46
N PRO A 214 12.41 15.19 -16.08
CA PRO A 214 12.47 16.20 -17.13
C PRO A 214 11.55 15.88 -18.32
N ILE A 215 11.42 14.60 -18.68
CA ILE A 215 10.50 14.15 -19.74
C ILE A 215 9.06 14.37 -19.28
N PHE A 216 8.72 13.99 -18.06
CA PHE A 216 7.36 14.12 -17.54
C PHE A 216 6.91 15.59 -17.54
N ARG A 217 7.78 16.50 -17.08
CA ARG A 217 7.53 17.95 -17.08
C ARG A 217 7.34 18.48 -18.50
N SER A 218 8.17 18.04 -19.45
CA SER A 218 8.06 18.45 -20.86
C SER A 218 6.73 18.00 -21.47
N LEU A 219 6.35 16.74 -21.25
CA LEU A 219 5.10 16.17 -21.74
C LEU A 219 3.88 16.87 -21.12
N ALA A 220 3.88 17.09 -19.80
CA ALA A 220 2.84 17.83 -19.09
C ALA A 220 2.67 19.25 -19.64
N ALA A 221 3.78 19.96 -19.90
CA ALA A 221 3.76 21.32 -20.44
C ALA A 221 3.23 21.38 -21.88
N SER A 222 3.44 20.33 -22.68
CA SER A 222 2.99 20.27 -24.07
C SER A 222 1.47 20.26 -24.23
N ARG A 223 0.73 19.81 -23.20
CA ARG A 223 -0.73 19.56 -23.23
C ARG A 223 -1.23 18.63 -24.35
N ARG A 224 -0.29 17.97 -25.06
CA ARG A 224 -0.57 16.99 -26.10
C ARG A 224 -0.93 15.62 -25.52
N TRP A 225 -0.45 15.34 -24.31
CA TRP A 225 -0.59 14.06 -23.63
C TRP A 225 -1.34 14.24 -22.31
N ASP A 226 -2.16 13.25 -21.99
CA ASP A 226 -2.94 13.18 -20.74
C ASP A 226 -2.24 12.31 -19.69
N ALA A 227 -1.41 11.38 -20.15
CA ALA A 227 -0.64 10.48 -19.31
C ALA A 227 0.69 10.10 -19.96
N ILE A 228 1.56 9.49 -19.16
CA ILE A 228 2.75 8.76 -19.60
C ILE A 228 2.66 7.32 -19.11
N GLU A 229 3.09 6.38 -19.93
CA GLU A 229 3.26 4.98 -19.56
C GLU A 229 4.74 4.62 -19.47
N ILE A 230 5.10 3.92 -18.40
CA ILE A 230 6.45 3.41 -18.17
C ILE A 230 6.41 1.90 -17.89
N ALA A 231 7.53 1.24 -18.14
CA ALA A 231 7.83 -0.06 -17.56
C ALA A 231 8.41 0.19 -16.16
N ASP A 232 7.74 -0.30 -15.13
CA ASP A 232 8.11 -0.15 -13.73
C ASP A 232 8.41 -1.51 -13.10
N VAL A 233 9.11 -1.50 -11.97
CA VAL A 233 9.46 -2.70 -11.22
C VAL A 233 8.86 -2.59 -9.83
N ASN A 234 8.16 -3.64 -9.42
CA ASN A 234 7.72 -3.82 -8.05
C ASN A 234 8.33 -5.11 -7.47
N ASP A 235 8.29 -5.24 -6.15
CA ASP A 235 8.83 -6.36 -5.40
C ASP A 235 7.72 -7.17 -4.74
N SER A 236 7.81 -8.50 -4.82
CA SER A 236 6.99 -9.43 -4.03
C SER A 236 7.89 -10.45 -3.33
N PRO A 237 7.57 -10.89 -2.10
CA PRO A 237 8.29 -11.96 -1.41
C PRO A 237 8.43 -13.25 -2.24
N GLU A 238 7.41 -13.64 -3.00
CA GLU A 238 7.40 -14.88 -3.78
C GLU A 238 7.92 -14.69 -5.21
N LEU A 239 7.65 -13.56 -5.85
CA LEU A 239 8.09 -13.27 -7.23
C LEU A 239 9.50 -12.67 -7.32
N GLY A 240 9.99 -12.06 -6.23
CA GLY A 240 11.10 -11.12 -6.30
C GLY A 240 10.71 -9.87 -7.08
N GLN A 241 11.68 -9.29 -7.80
CA GLN A 241 11.44 -8.16 -8.70
C GLN A 241 10.65 -8.60 -9.92
N PHE A 242 9.54 -7.94 -10.19
CA PHE A 242 8.74 -8.17 -11.38
C PHE A 242 8.39 -6.86 -12.08
N GLU A 243 8.37 -6.92 -13.42
CA GLU A 243 7.99 -5.78 -14.25
C GLU A 243 6.48 -5.70 -14.43
N HIS A 244 5.96 -4.47 -14.50
CA HIS A 244 4.59 -4.19 -14.91
C HIS A 244 4.49 -2.82 -15.58
N ARG A 245 3.32 -2.52 -16.13
CA ARG A 245 3.02 -1.22 -16.71
C ARG A 245 2.54 -0.27 -15.62
N SER A 246 3.06 0.95 -15.64
CA SER A 246 2.61 2.03 -14.76
C SER A 246 2.24 3.24 -15.61
N ILE A 247 1.06 3.81 -15.34
CA ILE A 247 0.47 4.92 -16.07
C ILE A 247 0.41 6.13 -15.13
N GLY A 248 1.25 7.12 -15.41
CA GLY A 248 1.33 8.40 -14.70
C GLY A 248 0.39 9.42 -15.31
N LEU A 249 -0.68 9.77 -14.60
CA LEU A 249 -1.68 10.73 -15.04
C LEU A 249 -1.23 12.18 -14.72
N PHE A 250 -1.30 13.06 -15.72
CA PHE A 250 -1.03 14.49 -15.51
C PHE A 250 -2.20 15.19 -14.82
N ALA A 251 -1.92 16.28 -14.10
CA ALA A 251 -2.93 17.02 -13.33
C ALA A 251 -4.20 17.41 -14.13
N PRO A 252 -4.13 17.90 -15.39
CA PRO A 252 -5.33 18.22 -16.16
C PRO A 252 -6.21 17.00 -16.47
N ALA A 253 -5.60 15.82 -16.68
CA ALA A 253 -6.33 14.59 -16.91
C ALA A 253 -7.05 14.13 -15.63
N LEU A 254 -6.40 14.22 -14.46
CA LEU A 254 -7.00 13.83 -13.19
C LEU A 254 -8.30 14.59 -12.87
N LEU A 255 -8.39 15.85 -13.26
CA LEU A 255 -9.58 16.69 -13.02
C LEU A 255 -10.82 16.22 -13.79
N ARG A 256 -10.66 15.44 -14.86
CA ARG A 256 -11.76 14.92 -15.68
C ARG A 256 -12.10 13.45 -15.42
N LEU A 257 -11.31 12.75 -14.60
CA LEU A 257 -11.55 11.34 -14.33
C LEU A 257 -12.59 11.14 -13.24
N ARG A 258 -13.51 10.21 -13.50
CA ARG A 258 -14.38 9.63 -12.47
C ARG A 258 -13.60 8.56 -11.73
N TYR A 259 -13.80 8.49 -10.42
CA TYR A 259 -13.22 7.43 -9.60
C TYR A 259 -14.20 6.96 -8.52
N HIS A 260 -13.99 5.72 -8.10
CA HIS A 260 -14.63 5.11 -6.93
C HIS A 260 -13.54 4.53 -6.04
N THR A 261 -13.87 4.28 -4.77
CA THR A 261 -12.93 3.66 -3.83
C THR A 261 -13.55 2.48 -3.13
N ILE A 262 -12.79 1.39 -3.04
CA ILE A 262 -13.14 0.23 -2.21
C ILE A 262 -12.06 0.01 -1.15
N PRO A 263 -12.42 -0.52 0.04
CA PRO A 263 -11.42 -0.95 1.02
C PRO A 263 -10.61 -2.14 0.46
N ILE A 264 -9.33 -2.20 0.78
CA ILE A 264 -8.40 -3.28 0.40
C ILE A 264 -7.40 -3.54 1.52
N VAL A 265 -6.63 -4.61 1.39
CA VAL A 265 -5.34 -4.78 2.08
C VAL A 265 -4.24 -4.99 1.03
N ASN A 266 -2.98 -4.96 1.45
CA ASN A 266 -1.88 -5.38 0.58
C ASN A 266 -2.12 -6.82 0.08
N PHE A 267 -1.89 -7.03 -1.21
CA PHE A 267 -2.10 -8.30 -1.88
C PHE A 267 -0.85 -8.71 -2.64
N ASP A 268 -0.42 -9.97 -2.49
CA ASP A 268 0.73 -10.47 -3.22
C ASP A 268 0.34 -10.86 -4.67
N PRO A 269 0.92 -10.23 -5.70
CA PRO A 269 0.56 -10.49 -7.08
C PRO A 269 0.89 -11.92 -7.55
N TRP A 270 1.77 -12.65 -6.86
CA TRP A 270 2.03 -14.07 -7.10
C TRP A 270 0.75 -14.89 -7.08
N ASP A 271 -0.19 -14.58 -6.18
CA ASP A 271 -1.44 -15.32 -6.06
C ASP A 271 -2.31 -15.22 -7.32
N CYS A 272 -2.32 -14.05 -7.98
CA CYS A 272 -3.00 -13.81 -9.25
C CYS A 272 -2.27 -14.47 -10.42
N TRP A 273 -0.94 -14.44 -10.41
CA TRP A 273 -0.13 -14.83 -11.57
C TRP A 273 0.17 -16.33 -11.64
N ARG A 274 0.25 -17.02 -10.48
CA ARG A 274 0.49 -18.47 -10.41
C ARG A 274 -0.65 -19.28 -11.02
N ARG A 275 -1.89 -18.80 -10.92
CA ARG A 275 -3.07 -19.58 -11.32
C ARG A 275 -3.30 -19.64 -12.83
N LEU A 276 -2.59 -18.83 -13.62
CA LEU A 276 -2.78 -18.67 -15.08
C LEU A 276 -4.23 -18.33 -15.50
N ASP A 277 -5.14 -18.12 -14.55
CA ASP A 277 -6.56 -17.83 -14.77
C ASP A 277 -6.83 -16.32 -14.84
N ARG A 278 -5.78 -15.49 -14.71
CA ARG A 278 -5.89 -14.03 -14.66
C ARG A 278 -6.88 -13.58 -13.59
N SER A 279 -7.01 -14.28 -12.46
CA SER A 279 -7.81 -13.79 -11.33
C SER A 279 -7.36 -12.38 -10.92
N THR A 280 -8.29 -11.51 -10.50
CA THR A 280 -7.92 -10.19 -9.96
C THR A 280 -7.68 -10.31 -8.45
N THR A 281 -8.19 -9.37 -7.65
CA THR A 281 -8.11 -9.41 -6.19
C THR A 281 -9.48 -9.72 -5.59
N PRO A 282 -9.56 -10.36 -4.41
CA PRO A 282 -10.83 -10.72 -3.80
C PRO A 282 -11.81 -9.56 -3.63
N GLU A 283 -11.32 -8.36 -3.30
CA GLU A 283 -12.15 -7.18 -3.11
C GLU A 283 -12.70 -6.64 -4.45
N PHE A 284 -11.91 -6.71 -5.52
CA PHE A 284 -12.36 -6.28 -6.84
C PHE A 284 -13.31 -7.32 -7.46
N ASP A 285 -13.03 -8.61 -7.31
CA ASP A 285 -13.91 -9.70 -7.74
C ASP A 285 -15.28 -9.62 -7.02
N ALA A 286 -15.29 -9.28 -5.72
CA ALA A 286 -16.53 -9.07 -4.96
C ALA A 286 -17.33 -7.86 -5.47
N LEU A 287 -16.66 -6.76 -5.85
CA LEU A 287 -17.29 -5.60 -6.47
C LEU A 287 -17.90 -5.95 -7.84
N TRP A 288 -17.18 -6.69 -8.67
CA TRP A 288 -17.70 -7.14 -9.96
C TRP A 288 -18.94 -8.02 -9.76
N ALA A 289 -18.87 -8.99 -8.83
CA ALA A 289 -19.95 -9.92 -8.55
C ALA A 289 -21.22 -9.22 -8.03
N SER A 290 -21.09 -8.18 -7.21
CA SER A 290 -22.27 -7.43 -6.72
C SER A 290 -23.04 -6.73 -7.84
N CYS A 291 -22.35 -6.32 -8.93
CA CYS A 291 -22.96 -5.69 -10.09
C CYS A 291 -23.65 -6.68 -11.04
N GLN A 292 -23.37 -7.99 -10.93
CA GLN A 292 -24.02 -9.02 -11.76
C GLN A 292 -25.41 -9.41 -11.23
N VAL A 293 -25.66 -9.23 -9.93
CA VAL A 293 -26.93 -9.63 -9.29
C VAL A 293 -28.07 -8.68 -9.66
N GLU A 294 -27.77 -7.39 -9.86
CA GLU A 294 -28.77 -6.39 -10.26
C GLU A 294 -29.25 -6.56 -11.70
N THR A 295 -28.39 -7.03 -12.60
CA THR A 295 -28.75 -7.31 -14.00
C THR A 295 -29.66 -8.53 -14.14
N ALA A 296 -29.55 -9.52 -13.24
CA ALA A 296 -30.40 -10.71 -13.22
C ALA A 296 -31.81 -10.47 -12.66
N LEU A 297 -32.03 -9.40 -11.89
CA LEU A 297 -33.35 -9.01 -11.36
C LEU A 297 -34.10 -8.03 -12.26
N ALA A 298 -33.41 -7.42 -13.24
CA ALA A 298 -33.98 -6.50 -14.22
C ALA A 298 -34.33 -7.16 -15.58
N ALA A 299 -33.99 -8.44 -15.76
CA ALA A 299 -34.28 -9.25 -16.95
C ALA A 299 -35.47 -10.20 -16.72
#